data_AF-A0A6N6KFX3-F1
#
_entry.id   AF-A0A6N6KFX3-F1
#
_cell.length_a   1.000
_cell.length_b   1.000
_cell.length_c   1.000
_cell.angle_alpha   90.00
_cell.angle_beta   90.00
_cell.angle_gamma   90.00
#
_symmetry.space_group_name_H-M   'P 1'
#
loop_
_entity.id
_entity.type
_entity.pdbx_description
1 polymer ?
#
loop_
_entity_poly.entity_id
_entity_poly.type
_entity_poly.pdbx_seq_one_letter_code
_entity_poly.pdbx_strand_id
1 'polypeptide(L)'
;SITPSGFATTLRLLAEKWEEQEHFNETVALELDKTATRLETLEAKITSVDDHYYTIAGYCNLNKIPCPIHEAKTWGKKATALSKEKNIPTGTAHDERFGKVRTYHIDVLKTIIP
;
A
#
# COMPACT_ATOMS: atom_id res chain seq x y z
N SER A 1 56.70 3.51 13.10
CA SER A 1 56.72 4.68 12.21
C SER A 1 55.72 4.44 11.10
N ILE A 2 54.61 5.17 11.07
CA ILE A 2 53.67 5.12 9.95
C ILE A 2 54.35 5.86 8.80
N THR A 3 54.68 5.15 7.72
CA THR A 3 55.25 5.77 6.53
C THR A 3 54.24 6.77 5.95
N PRO A 4 54.67 7.96 5.49
CA PRO A 4 53.78 9.01 4.97
C PRO A 4 52.78 8.52 3.90
N SER A 5 53.15 7.46 3.18
CA SER A 5 52.35 6.80 2.15
C SER A 5 51.07 6.14 2.68
N GLY A 6 51.07 5.51 3.87
CA GLY A 6 49.90 4.76 4.35
C GLY A 6 48.75 5.66 4.79
N PHE A 7 49.06 6.77 5.47
CA PHE A 7 48.06 7.74 5.93
C PHE A 7 47.39 8.47 4.77
N ALA A 8 48.16 8.87 3.75
CA ALA A 8 47.62 9.49 2.54
C ALA A 8 46.67 8.53 1.78
N THR A 9 46.99 7.23 1.74
CA THR A 9 46.10 6.23 1.14
C THR A 9 44.80 6.08 1.92
N THR A 10 44.85 6.08 3.26
CA THR A 10 43.64 6.02 4.10
C THR A 10 42.76 7.25 3.91
N LEU A 11 43.35 8.46 3.87
CA LEU A 11 42.59 9.69 3.61
C LEU A 11 41.91 9.67 2.24
N ARG A 12 42.61 9.18 1.20
CA ARG A 12 42.03 9.03 -0.14
C ARG A 12 40.83 8.07 -0.15
N LEU A 13 40.96 6.92 0.52
CA LEU A 13 39.88 5.94 0.63
C LEU A 13 38.66 6.49 1.39
N LEU A 14 38.88 7.28 2.44
CA LEU A 14 37.79 7.92 3.20
C LEU A 14 37.05 8.97 2.35
N ALA A 15 37.80 9.75 1.57
CA ALA A 15 37.21 10.72 0.65
C ALA A 15 36.37 10.03 -0.44
N GLU A 16 36.91 8.98 -1.08
CA GLU A 16 36.19 8.16 -2.07
C GLU A 16 34.90 7.58 -1.46
N LYS A 17 34.97 7.04 -0.23
CA LYS A 17 33.80 6.47 0.46
C LYS A 17 32.75 7.52 0.84
N TRP A 18 33.16 8.74 1.19
CA TRP A 18 32.21 9.81 1.50
C TRP A 18 31.48 10.30 0.24
N GLU A 19 32.18 10.41 -0.89
CA GLU A 19 31.58 10.76 -2.18
C GLU A 19 30.54 9.71 -2.60
N GLU A 20 30.86 8.41 -2.43
CA GLU A 20 29.90 7.32 -2.65
C GLU A 20 28.67 7.41 -1.73
N GLN A 21 28.87 7.76 -0.46
CA GLN A 21 27.79 7.88 0.52
C GLN A 21 26.90 9.09 0.23
N GLU A 22 27.46 10.20 -0.24
CA GLU A 22 26.71 11.39 -0.67
C GLU A 22 25.82 11.06 -1.87
N HIS A 23 26.38 10.40 -2.88
CA HIS A 23 25.63 9.95 -4.05
C HIS A 23 24.52 8.93 -3.68
N PHE A 24 24.80 8.03 -2.74
CA PHE A 24 23.78 7.10 -2.24
C PHE A 24 22.65 7.84 -1.53
N ASN A 25 22.99 8.80 -0.67
CA ASN A 25 22.01 9.61 0.04
C ASN A 25 21.12 10.41 -0.91
N GLU A 26 21.69 11.01 -1.96
CA GLU A 26 20.94 11.72 -3.01
C GLU A 26 19.98 10.79 -3.75
N THR A 27 20.45 9.58 -4.11
CA THR A 27 19.61 8.58 -4.79
C THR A 27 18.43 8.17 -3.91
N VAL A 28 18.68 7.91 -2.62
CA VAL A 28 17.64 7.54 -1.67
C VAL A 28 16.63 8.68 -1.48
N ALA A 29 17.09 9.93 -1.43
CA ALA A 29 16.20 11.09 -1.32
C ALA A 29 15.26 11.22 -2.54
N LEU A 30 15.79 11.01 -3.75
CA LEU A 30 14.99 11.03 -4.97
C LEU A 30 13.95 9.91 -5.04
N GLU A 31 14.33 8.69 -4.63
CA GLU A 31 13.38 7.57 -4.58
C GLU A 31 12.30 7.80 -3.51
N LEU A 32 12.68 8.36 -2.35
CA LEU A 32 11.72 8.72 -1.30
C LEU A 32 10.71 9.76 -1.79
N ASP A 33 11.16 10.81 -2.48
CA ASP A 33 10.29 11.84 -3.06
C ASP A 33 9.29 11.23 -4.06
N LYS A 34 9.77 10.41 -5.00
CA LYS A 34 8.88 9.69 -5.94
C LYS A 34 7.86 8.82 -5.23
N THR A 35 8.24 8.15 -4.14
CA THR A 35 7.28 7.35 -3.36
C THR A 35 6.26 8.22 -2.64
N ALA A 36 6.68 9.37 -2.09
CA ALA A 36 5.77 10.32 -1.43
C ALA A 36 4.75 10.90 -2.42
N THR A 37 5.18 11.31 -3.62
CA THR A 37 4.26 11.81 -4.66
C THR A 37 3.27 10.73 -5.10
N ARG A 38 3.73 9.47 -5.23
CA ARG A 38 2.83 8.34 -5.55
C ARG A 38 1.81 8.10 -4.44
N LEU A 39 2.23 8.20 -3.17
CA LEU A 39 1.32 8.10 -2.03
C LEU A 39 0.29 9.23 -2.03
N GLU A 40 0.71 10.48 -2.19
CA GLU A 40 -0.21 11.63 -2.25
C GLU A 40 -1.22 11.50 -3.40
N THR A 41 -0.77 11.03 -4.56
CA THR A 41 -1.64 10.77 -5.71
C THR A 41 -2.64 9.64 -5.43
N LEU A 42 -2.22 8.60 -4.70
CA LEU A 42 -3.11 7.52 -4.29
C LEU A 42 -4.10 8.00 -3.23
N GLU A 43 -3.64 8.77 -2.23
CA GLU A 43 -4.47 9.36 -1.18
C GLU A 43 -5.53 10.28 -1.77
N ALA A 44 -5.16 11.21 -2.67
CA ALA A 44 -6.12 12.11 -3.34
C ALA A 44 -7.17 11.36 -4.18
N LYS A 45 -6.81 10.21 -4.77
CA LYS A 45 -7.77 9.33 -5.46
C LYS A 45 -8.69 8.60 -4.48
N ILE A 46 -8.25 8.37 -3.25
CA ILE A 46 -9.00 7.70 -2.19
C ILE A 46 -9.95 8.68 -1.49
N THR A 47 -9.55 9.95 -1.26
CA THR A 47 -10.34 10.95 -0.50
C THR A 47 -11.71 11.27 -1.12
N SER A 48 -11.96 10.90 -2.39
CA SER A 48 -13.28 11.06 -3.03
C SER A 48 -14.23 9.86 -2.87
N VAL A 49 -13.82 8.79 -2.17
CA VAL A 49 -14.65 7.60 -1.90
C VAL A 49 -14.61 7.37 -0.39
N ASP A 50 -15.67 7.80 0.31
CA ASP A 50 -15.97 7.53 1.74
C ASP A 50 -15.04 6.47 2.36
N ASP A 51 -14.08 6.93 3.18
CA ASP A 51 -12.80 6.29 3.61
C ASP A 51 -12.91 4.89 4.23
N HIS A 52 -14.12 4.35 4.35
CA HIS A 52 -14.40 3.10 5.05
C HIS A 52 -15.07 2.05 4.18
N TYR A 53 -15.22 2.26 2.86
CA TYR A 53 -15.88 1.30 1.96
C TYR A 53 -14.91 0.59 1.02
N TYR A 54 -14.90 -0.75 1.09
CA TYR A 54 -14.02 -1.57 0.27
C TYR A 54 -14.79 -2.67 -0.47
N THR A 55 -14.26 -3.10 -1.61
CA THR A 55 -14.68 -4.37 -2.22
C THR A 55 -14.11 -5.53 -1.41
N ILE A 56 -14.67 -6.74 -1.57
CA ILE A 56 -14.14 -7.95 -0.90
C ILE A 56 -12.65 -8.15 -1.22
N ALA A 57 -12.29 -8.05 -2.51
CA ALA A 57 -10.91 -8.20 -2.96
C ALA A 57 -10.01 -7.06 -2.45
N GLY A 58 -10.50 -5.82 -2.44
CA GLY A 58 -9.77 -4.66 -1.93
C GLY A 58 -9.42 -4.80 -0.44
N TYR A 59 -10.40 -5.20 0.38
CA TYR A 59 -10.18 -5.45 1.81
C TYR A 59 -9.22 -6.60 2.06
N CYS A 60 -9.33 -7.71 1.32
CA CYS A 60 -8.41 -8.82 1.49
C CYS A 60 -6.98 -8.45 1.09
N ASN A 61 -6.79 -7.68 0.02
CA ASN A 61 -5.47 -7.19 -0.40
C ASN A 61 -4.85 -6.26 0.64
N LEU A 62 -5.65 -5.35 1.22
CA LEU A 62 -5.23 -4.45 2.29
C LEU A 62 -4.71 -5.21 3.51
N ASN A 63 -5.41 -6.28 3.89
CA ASN A 63 -5.11 -7.07 5.10
C ASN A 63 -4.26 -8.32 4.84
N LYS A 64 -3.72 -8.51 3.62
CA LYS A 64 -2.93 -9.68 3.22
C LYS A 64 -3.64 -11.03 3.42
N ILE A 65 -4.97 -11.03 3.26
CA ILE A 65 -5.81 -12.22 3.39
C ILE A 65 -5.91 -12.92 2.02
N PRO A 66 -5.65 -14.24 1.92
CA PRO A 66 -5.93 -14.99 0.71
C PRO A 66 -7.41 -14.87 0.33
N CYS A 67 -7.68 -14.45 -0.91
CA CYS A 67 -9.04 -14.17 -1.37
C CYS A 67 -9.38 -15.00 -2.63
N PRO A 68 -9.51 -16.33 -2.50
CA PRO A 68 -9.90 -17.16 -3.63
C PRO A 68 -11.33 -16.81 -4.08
N ILE A 69 -11.60 -16.90 -5.37
CA ILE A 69 -12.85 -16.43 -6.01
C ILE A 69 -14.10 -17.02 -5.33
N HIS A 70 -14.07 -18.29 -4.92
CA HIS A 70 -15.19 -18.95 -4.25
C HIS A 70 -15.51 -18.33 -2.88
N GLU A 71 -14.47 -18.06 -2.07
CA GLU A 71 -14.63 -17.40 -0.78
C GLU A 71 -15.07 -15.96 -0.95
N ALA A 72 -14.46 -15.24 -1.91
CA ALA A 72 -14.84 -13.86 -2.21
C ALA A 72 -16.33 -13.72 -2.55
N LYS A 73 -16.88 -14.65 -3.36
CA LYS A 73 -18.32 -14.71 -3.67
C LYS A 73 -19.16 -14.98 -2.42
N THR A 74 -18.70 -15.87 -1.55
CA THR A 74 -19.40 -16.23 -0.32
C THR A 74 -19.42 -15.07 0.67
N TRP A 75 -18.28 -14.41 0.90
CA TRP A 75 -18.17 -13.22 1.72
C TRP A 75 -19.01 -12.06 1.16
N GLY A 76 -19.02 -11.86 -0.17
CA GLY A 76 -19.85 -10.82 -0.79
C GLY A 76 -21.36 -11.00 -0.52
N LYS A 77 -21.86 -12.25 -0.59
CA LYS A 77 -23.25 -12.56 -0.24
C LYS A 77 -23.54 -12.27 1.23
N LYS A 78 -22.66 -12.70 2.13
CA LYS A 78 -22.80 -12.47 3.58
C LYS A 78 -22.73 -10.98 3.93
N ALA A 79 -21.80 -10.24 3.35
CA ALA A 79 -21.66 -8.80 3.53
C ALA A 79 -22.91 -8.05 3.05
N THR A 80 -23.49 -8.44 1.91
CA THR A 80 -24.77 -7.87 1.44
C THR A 80 -25.90 -8.11 2.43
N ALA A 81 -26.01 -9.33 2.98
CA ALA A 81 -27.04 -9.66 3.96
C ALA A 81 -26.86 -8.84 5.25
N LEU A 82 -25.64 -8.78 5.78
CA LEU A 82 -25.33 -8.06 7.01
C LEU A 82 -25.50 -6.53 6.86
N SER A 83 -25.10 -5.96 5.72
CA SER A 83 -25.35 -4.55 5.41
C SER A 83 -26.84 -4.23 5.42
N LYS A 84 -27.68 -5.09 4.82
CA LYS A 84 -29.14 -4.91 4.82
C LYS A 84 -29.72 -5.02 6.23
N GLU A 85 -29.30 -6.02 6.99
CA GLU A 85 -29.76 -6.23 8.37
C GLU A 85 -29.45 -5.02 9.26
N LYS A 86 -28.24 -4.46 9.13
CA LYS A 86 -27.80 -3.30 9.92
C LYS A 86 -28.19 -1.95 9.31
N ASN A 87 -28.94 -1.95 8.21
CA ASN A 87 -29.29 -0.74 7.44
C ASN A 87 -28.07 0.12 7.07
N ILE A 88 -26.92 -0.52 6.79
CA ILE A 88 -25.68 0.12 6.37
C ILE A 88 -25.67 0.18 4.83
N PRO A 89 -25.47 1.35 4.22
CA PRO A 89 -25.48 1.48 2.76
C PRO A 89 -24.35 0.66 2.12
N THR A 90 -24.49 0.36 0.83
CA THR A 90 -23.45 -0.30 0.03
C THR A 90 -23.21 0.53 -1.21
N GLY A 91 -21.94 0.64 -1.63
CA GLY A 91 -21.58 1.30 -2.88
C GLY A 91 -21.24 0.31 -3.99
N THR A 92 -20.67 0.82 -5.07
CA THR A 92 -20.14 0.01 -6.16
C THR A 92 -18.85 0.60 -6.68
N ALA A 93 -17.91 -0.27 -7.06
CA ALA A 93 -16.63 0.08 -7.67
C ALA A 93 -16.43 -0.70 -8.98
N HIS A 94 -15.55 -0.22 -9.84
CA HIS A 94 -15.11 -0.95 -11.03
C HIS A 94 -13.91 -1.84 -10.68
N ASP A 95 -13.96 -3.09 -11.14
CA ASP A 95 -12.90 -4.09 -11.06
C ASP A 95 -12.61 -4.56 -12.49
N GLU A 96 -11.34 -4.53 -12.91
CA GLU A 96 -10.95 -4.86 -14.29
C GLU A 96 -11.25 -6.32 -14.67
N ARG A 97 -11.31 -7.22 -13.69
CA ARG A 97 -11.54 -8.66 -13.90
C ARG A 97 -13.02 -9.02 -13.88
N PHE A 98 -13.80 -8.31 -13.07
CA PHE A 98 -15.21 -8.68 -12.78
C PHE A 98 -16.22 -7.58 -13.14
N GLY A 99 -15.78 -6.46 -13.70
CA GLY A 99 -16.62 -5.32 -14.02
C GLY A 99 -17.11 -4.59 -12.78
N LYS A 100 -18.42 -4.36 -12.66
CA LYS A 100 -18.99 -3.62 -11.53
C LYS A 100 -19.17 -4.53 -10.31
N VAL A 101 -18.48 -4.22 -9.22
CA VAL A 101 -18.53 -4.96 -7.95
C VAL A 101 -19.08 -4.07 -6.83
N ARG A 102 -19.62 -4.68 -5.76
CA ARG A 102 -20.13 -3.93 -4.59
C ARG A 102 -19.00 -3.55 -3.64
N THR A 103 -19.18 -2.44 -2.93
CA THR A 103 -18.37 -2.04 -1.79
C THR A 103 -19.19 -2.09 -0.50
N TYR A 104 -18.54 -2.41 0.61
CA TYR A 104 -19.16 -2.55 1.93
C TYR A 104 -18.32 -1.80 2.97
N HIS A 105 -18.98 -1.31 4.02
CA HIS A 105 -18.30 -0.65 5.13
C HIS A 105 -17.33 -1.62 5.83
N ILE A 106 -16.20 -1.10 6.32
CA ILE A 106 -15.12 -1.89 6.93
C ILE A 106 -15.63 -2.75 8.10
N ASP A 107 -16.57 -2.27 8.90
CA ASP A 107 -17.12 -3.03 10.03
C ASP A 107 -17.95 -4.25 9.60
N VAL A 108 -18.61 -4.16 8.44
CA VAL A 108 -19.29 -5.31 7.83
C VAL A 108 -18.25 -6.33 7.37
N LEU A 109 -17.16 -5.86 6.74
CA LEU A 109 -16.11 -6.72 6.22
C LEU A 109 -15.34 -7.45 7.33
N LYS A 110 -14.96 -6.74 8.40
CA LYS A 110 -14.34 -7.32 9.61
C LYS A 110 -15.17 -8.41 10.27
N THR A 111 -16.50 -8.36 10.13
CA THR A 111 -17.39 -9.38 10.70
C THR A 111 -17.43 -10.66 9.84
N ILE A 112 -17.21 -10.53 8.53
CA ILE A 112 -17.46 -11.61 7.56
C ILE A 112 -16.17 -12.30 7.09
N ILE A 113 -15.08 -11.55 7.02
CA ILE A 113 -13.78 -11.98 6.50
C ILE A 113 -12.85 -12.20 7.69
N PRO A 114 -12.21 -13.38 7.81
CA PRO A 114 -11.35 -13.74 8.94
C PRO A 114 -10.05 -12.94 8.98
#